data_AF-A0A9D1J1Q6-F1
#
_entry.id   AF-A0A9D1J1Q6-F1
#
_cell.length_a   1.000
_cell.length_b   1.000
_cell.length_c   1.000
_cell.angle_alpha   90.00
_cell.angle_beta   90.00
_cell.angle_gamma   90.00
#
_symmetry.space_group_name_H-M   'P 1'
#
loop_
_entity.id
_entity.type
_entity.pdbx_description
1 polymer ?
#
loop_
_entity_poly.entity_id
_entity_poly.type
_entity_poly.pdbx_seq_one_letter_code
_entity_poly.pdbx_strand_id
1 'polypeptide(L)'
;MRSFFTEIALVNSAARLAGRSLIDNYAIFGAMQRYRDLELGEIKAAEGIDDVPEKADAFRFGTVCGRVLAQFTSSWADDDWLRCDAQAARIFFLPGIRSENGRTEQDRELLSTVFRALVKRAQIRTHTAKPGYEDINTWLERYYRLSQEYQTFLPSLVDAIVSPEKQDLEKAEKFLSPADSLIQLASSTNPVSQDALSAALQEESRCIFGEILRQILMDLS
;
A
#
# COMPACT_ATOMS: atom_id res chain seq x y z
N MET A 1 0.28 10.06 8.00
CA MET A 1 -0.07 9.30 6.80
C MET A 1 0.50 9.97 5.57
N ARG A 2 1.76 9.63 5.28
CA ARG A 2 2.09 9.17 3.91
C ARG A 2 0.98 8.23 3.46
N SER A 3 0.52 8.35 2.21
CA SER A 3 -0.38 7.33 1.65
C SER A 3 0.34 5.97 1.66
N PHE A 4 -0.48 4.92 1.65
CA PHE A 4 0.00 3.54 1.76
C PHE A 4 -0.31 2.76 0.50
N PHE A 5 -0.49 3.43 -0.65
CA PHE A 5 -0.92 2.73 -1.86
C PHE A 5 0.13 1.71 -2.29
N THR A 6 1.40 2.05 -2.15
CA THR A 6 2.53 1.16 -2.42
C THR A 6 2.53 -0.04 -1.47
N GLU A 7 2.45 0.17 -0.15
CA GLU A 7 2.46 -0.93 0.82
C GLU A 7 1.21 -1.81 0.71
N ILE A 8 0.02 -1.21 0.54
CA ILE A 8 -1.24 -1.95 0.37
C ILE A 8 -1.19 -2.76 -0.92
N ALA A 9 -0.73 -2.16 -2.03
CA ALA A 9 -0.56 -2.86 -3.29
C ALA A 9 0.40 -4.03 -3.13
N LEU A 10 1.52 -3.84 -2.44
CA LEU A 10 2.53 -4.89 -2.25
C LEU A 10 1.97 -6.06 -1.45
N VAL A 11 1.38 -5.78 -0.28
CA VAL A 11 0.81 -6.81 0.60
C VAL A 11 -0.29 -7.59 -0.11
N ASN A 12 -1.21 -6.90 -0.79
CA ASN A 12 -2.30 -7.54 -1.51
C ASN A 12 -1.78 -8.37 -2.71
N SER A 13 -0.81 -7.85 -3.45
CA SER A 13 -0.20 -8.54 -4.59
C SER A 13 0.51 -9.81 -4.14
N ALA A 14 1.39 -9.69 -3.13
CA ALA A 14 2.12 -10.83 -2.58
C ALA A 14 1.16 -11.89 -2.01
N ALA A 15 0.12 -11.47 -1.26
CA ALA A 15 -0.86 -12.41 -0.71
C ALA A 15 -1.65 -13.13 -1.81
N ARG A 16 -2.09 -12.39 -2.83
CA ARG A 16 -2.81 -12.95 -3.99
C ARG A 16 -1.95 -13.98 -4.71
N LEU A 17 -0.70 -13.63 -5.02
CA LEU A 17 0.23 -14.52 -5.74
C LEU A 17 0.62 -15.73 -4.89
N ALA A 18 0.77 -15.58 -3.57
CA ALA A 18 1.06 -16.68 -2.65
C ALA A 18 -0.18 -17.54 -2.28
N GLY A 19 -1.38 -17.19 -2.77
CA GLY A 19 -2.62 -17.87 -2.39
C GLY A 19 -3.00 -17.71 -0.91
N ARG A 20 -2.53 -16.65 -0.25
CA ARG A 20 -2.81 -16.36 1.16
C ARG A 20 -4.04 -15.48 1.31
N SER A 21 -4.91 -15.84 2.25
CA SER A 21 -5.99 -14.96 2.70
C SER A 21 -5.45 -13.91 3.67
N LEU A 22 -5.81 -12.65 3.46
CA LEU A 22 -5.49 -11.57 4.39
C LEU A 22 -6.63 -11.42 5.39
N ILE A 23 -6.30 -11.45 6.68
CA ILE A 23 -7.26 -11.18 7.76
C ILE A 23 -7.14 -9.71 8.17
N ASP A 24 -8.25 -8.99 8.02
CA ASP A 24 -8.35 -7.56 8.27
C ASP A 24 -7.19 -6.77 7.61
N ASN A 25 -6.68 -5.75 8.31
CA ASN A 25 -5.59 -4.88 7.86
C ASN A 25 -4.25 -5.19 8.55
N TYR A 26 -4.13 -6.31 9.28
CA TYR A 26 -2.94 -6.60 10.08
C TYR A 26 -1.67 -6.74 9.24
N ALA A 27 -1.76 -7.36 8.06
CA ALA A 27 -0.64 -7.43 7.13
C ALA A 27 -0.22 -6.05 6.61
N ILE A 28 -1.20 -5.18 6.32
CA ILE A 28 -0.91 -3.80 5.91
C ILE A 28 -0.21 -3.05 7.06
N PHE A 29 -0.66 -3.24 8.30
CA PHE A 29 0.02 -2.66 9.47
C PHE A 29 1.44 -3.18 9.61
N GLY A 30 1.67 -4.49 9.49
CA GLY A 30 3.02 -5.07 9.55
C GLY A 30 3.96 -4.48 8.50
N ALA A 31 3.47 -4.16 7.31
CA ALA A 31 4.28 -3.58 6.24
C ALA A 31 4.67 -2.10 6.46
N MET A 32 3.99 -1.38 7.35
CA MET A 32 4.25 0.04 7.58
C MET A 32 5.67 0.29 8.12
N GLN A 33 6.30 1.39 7.71
CA GLN A 33 7.66 1.78 8.14
C GLN A 33 7.87 1.74 9.67
N ARG A 34 6.87 2.12 10.46
CA ARG A 34 6.96 2.12 11.93
C ARG A 34 6.87 0.74 12.59
N TYR A 35 6.47 -0.29 11.84
CA TYR A 35 6.14 -1.62 12.36
C TYR A 35 6.91 -2.74 11.66
N ARG A 36 7.50 -2.50 10.48
CA ARG A 36 8.21 -3.52 9.69
C ARG A 36 9.38 -4.18 10.41
N ASP A 37 9.96 -3.50 11.40
CA ASP A 37 11.08 -4.00 12.20
C ASP A 37 10.62 -4.59 13.55
N LEU A 38 9.30 -4.68 13.80
CA LEU A 38 8.75 -5.28 15.01
C LEU A 38 8.75 -6.81 14.88
N GLU A 39 9.49 -7.47 15.78
CA GLU A 39 9.48 -8.93 15.90
C GLU A 39 8.43 -9.35 16.93
N LEU A 40 7.32 -9.92 16.44
CA LEU A 40 6.36 -10.57 17.30
C LEU A 40 6.92 -11.94 17.72
N GLY A 41 7.15 -12.12 19.02
CA GLY A 41 7.45 -13.44 19.61
C GLY A 41 6.30 -14.43 19.42
N GLU A 42 6.36 -15.60 20.08
CA GLU A 42 5.26 -16.56 20.03
C GLU A 42 3.98 -15.96 20.61
N ILE A 43 2.94 -15.85 19.78
CA ILE A 43 1.62 -15.35 20.18
C ILE A 43 0.71 -16.56 20.35
N LYS A 44 0.23 -16.78 21.57
CA LYS A 44 -0.73 -17.84 21.88
C LYS A 44 -2.15 -17.31 21.71
N ALA A 45 -3.08 -18.24 21.47
CA ALA A 45 -4.51 -17.94 21.52
C ALA A 45 -4.85 -17.27 22.87
N ALA A 46 -5.66 -16.21 22.81
CA ALA A 46 -6.18 -15.55 23.99
C ALA A 46 -7.59 -16.06 24.26
N GLU A 47 -7.93 -16.29 25.52
CA GLU A 47 -9.27 -16.76 25.90
C GLU A 47 -10.32 -15.73 25.46
N GLY A 48 -11.28 -16.16 24.63
CA GLY A 48 -12.35 -15.31 24.09
C GLY A 48 -11.98 -14.49 22.85
N ILE A 49 -10.79 -14.69 22.25
CA ILE A 49 -10.41 -14.08 20.97
C ILE A 49 -9.83 -15.16 20.04
N ASP A 50 -10.67 -15.65 19.14
CA ASP A 50 -10.38 -16.86 18.36
C ASP A 50 -9.35 -16.65 17.24
N ASP A 51 -9.10 -15.40 16.82
CA ASP A 51 -8.32 -15.07 15.62
C ASP A 51 -6.94 -14.44 15.89
N VAL A 52 -6.48 -14.47 17.15
CA VAL A 52 -5.20 -13.84 17.54
C VAL A 52 -4.00 -14.45 16.81
N PRO A 53 -3.85 -15.78 16.70
CA PRO A 53 -2.74 -16.38 15.96
C PRO A 53 -2.73 -15.99 14.49
N GLU A 54 -3.89 -16.02 13.82
CA GLU A 54 -3.97 -15.72 12.40
C GLU A 54 -3.75 -14.22 12.12
N LYS A 55 -4.18 -13.32 13.02
CA LYS A 55 -3.84 -11.89 12.96
C LYS A 55 -2.34 -11.65 13.15
N ALA A 56 -1.71 -12.37 14.06
CA ALA A 56 -0.26 -12.29 14.27
C ALA A 56 0.51 -12.79 13.04
N ASP A 57 0.06 -13.88 12.41
CA ASP A 57 0.66 -14.39 11.17
C ASP A 57 0.46 -13.44 9.98
N ALA A 58 -0.72 -12.84 9.85
CA ALA A 58 -0.95 -11.78 8.87
C ALA A 58 -0.01 -10.59 9.10
N PHE A 59 0.17 -10.16 10.35
CA PHE A 59 1.11 -9.09 10.70
C PHE A 59 2.55 -9.47 10.34
N ARG A 60 3.03 -10.68 10.67
CA ARG A 60 4.36 -11.17 10.31
C ARG A 60 4.57 -11.22 8.79
N PHE A 61 3.58 -11.68 8.05
CA PHE A 61 3.61 -11.62 6.59
C PHE A 61 3.78 -10.16 6.10
N GLY A 62 3.03 -9.23 6.71
CA GLY A 62 3.21 -7.80 6.52
C GLY A 62 4.63 -7.31 6.76
N THR A 63 5.25 -7.70 7.89
CA THR A 63 6.63 -7.25 8.22
C THR A 63 7.66 -7.80 7.25
N VAL A 64 7.46 -9.01 6.69
CA VAL A 64 8.30 -9.52 5.60
C VAL A 64 8.19 -8.62 4.38
N CYS A 65 6.97 -8.34 3.90
CA CYS A 65 6.75 -7.44 2.78
C CYS A 65 7.37 -6.05 3.00
N GLY A 66 7.16 -5.47 4.19
CA GLY A 66 7.71 -4.16 4.54
C GLY A 66 9.23 -4.13 4.63
N ARG A 67 9.86 -5.20 5.11
CA ARG A 67 11.33 -5.33 5.18
C ARG A 67 11.95 -5.47 3.80
N VAL A 68 11.39 -6.31 2.92
CA VAL A 68 11.88 -6.43 1.54
C VAL A 68 11.73 -5.08 0.83
N LEU A 69 10.56 -4.44 0.91
CA LEU A 69 10.35 -3.10 0.34
C LEU A 69 11.41 -2.09 0.82
N ALA A 70 11.76 -2.12 2.11
CA ALA A 70 12.76 -1.21 2.68
C ALA A 70 14.16 -1.38 2.08
N GLN A 71 14.53 -2.58 1.64
CA GLN A 71 15.84 -2.84 1.01
C GLN A 71 16.00 -2.04 -0.28
N PHE A 72 14.91 -1.80 -1.02
CA PHE A 72 14.92 -1.09 -2.29
C PHE A 72 14.57 0.40 -2.17
N THR A 73 13.97 0.82 -1.06
CA THR A 73 13.38 2.17 -0.90
C THR A 73 13.97 2.99 0.26
N SER A 74 15.00 2.48 0.95
CA SER A 74 15.60 3.11 2.13
C SER A 74 16.18 4.51 1.87
N SER A 75 16.62 4.79 0.65
CA SER A 75 17.23 6.08 0.24
C SER A 75 16.25 7.05 -0.42
N TRP A 76 14.96 6.71 -0.51
CA TRP A 76 14.00 7.48 -1.28
C TRP A 76 13.55 8.75 -0.57
N ALA A 77 13.44 9.83 -1.35
CA ALA A 77 12.87 11.08 -0.88
C ALA A 77 11.33 11.01 -0.86
N ASP A 78 10.68 11.96 -0.19
CA ASP A 78 9.21 12.06 -0.15
C ASP A 78 8.58 12.12 -1.55
N ASP A 79 9.22 12.81 -2.49
CA ASP A 79 8.72 12.92 -3.87
C ASP A 79 8.76 11.58 -4.61
N ASP A 80 9.74 10.72 -4.33
CA ASP A 80 9.81 9.38 -4.95
C ASP A 80 8.66 8.50 -4.42
N TRP A 81 8.39 8.57 -3.11
CA TRP A 81 7.25 7.93 -2.49
C TRP A 81 5.92 8.40 -3.08
N LEU A 82 5.75 9.72 -3.25
CA LEU A 82 4.54 10.30 -3.84
C LEU A 82 4.26 9.74 -5.24
N ARG A 83 5.28 9.70 -6.10
CA ARG A 83 5.17 9.18 -7.47
C ARG A 83 4.82 7.70 -7.50
N CYS A 84 5.43 6.92 -6.63
CA CYS A 84 5.19 5.48 -6.53
C CYS A 84 3.78 5.18 -6.00
N ASP A 85 3.32 5.92 -5.00
CA ASP A 85 1.94 5.83 -4.52
C ASP A 85 0.92 6.21 -5.59
N ALA A 86 1.19 7.26 -6.36
CA ALA A 86 0.34 7.64 -7.48
C ALA A 86 0.26 6.53 -8.55
N GLN A 87 1.38 5.88 -8.84
CA GLN A 87 1.44 4.76 -9.79
C GLN A 87 0.74 3.51 -9.26
N ALA A 88 0.93 3.18 -7.99
CA ALA A 88 0.22 2.09 -7.32
C ALA A 88 -1.29 2.34 -7.33
N ALA A 89 -1.73 3.57 -7.00
CA ALA A 89 -3.11 4.00 -7.07
C ALA A 89 -3.69 3.78 -8.48
N ARG A 90 -3.00 4.25 -9.53
CA ARG A 90 -3.43 4.06 -10.92
C ARG A 90 -3.59 2.59 -11.32
N ILE A 91 -2.62 1.75 -10.95
CA ILE A 91 -2.58 0.36 -11.42
C ILE A 91 -3.58 -0.52 -10.66
N PHE A 92 -3.63 -0.40 -9.33
CA PHE A 92 -4.35 -1.37 -8.49
C PHE A 92 -5.70 -0.88 -7.96
N PHE A 93 -5.90 0.43 -7.88
CA PHE A 93 -7.07 0.99 -7.19
C PHE A 93 -7.98 1.81 -8.11
N LEU A 94 -7.40 2.45 -9.12
CA LEU A 94 -8.07 3.41 -10.00
C LEU A 94 -7.77 3.14 -11.49
N PRO A 95 -7.88 1.89 -12.00
CA PRO A 95 -7.48 1.54 -13.37
C PRO A 95 -8.25 2.31 -14.46
N GLY A 96 -9.41 2.89 -14.14
CA GLY A 96 -10.22 3.70 -15.05
C GLY A 96 -9.92 5.21 -15.04
N ILE A 97 -9.11 5.70 -14.10
CA ILE A 97 -8.71 7.11 -14.04
C ILE A 97 -7.45 7.27 -14.88
N ARG A 98 -7.65 7.34 -16.20
CA ARG A 98 -6.60 7.73 -17.16
C ARG A 98 -6.96 9.08 -17.79
N SER A 99 -5.98 9.97 -17.81
CA SER A 99 -6.00 11.29 -18.46
C SER A 99 -6.42 11.25 -19.94
N GLU A 100 -6.37 10.07 -20.57
CA GLU A 100 -6.73 9.82 -21.98
C GLU A 100 -8.18 10.21 -22.34
N ASN A 101 -9.09 10.30 -21.37
CA ASN A 101 -10.50 10.61 -21.63
C ASN A 101 -10.85 12.11 -21.58
N GLY A 102 -9.87 13.00 -21.34
CA GLY A 102 -10.12 14.45 -21.21
C GLY A 102 -10.95 14.86 -19.98
N ARG A 103 -11.14 13.95 -19.01
CA ARG A 103 -11.91 14.16 -17.77
C ARG A 103 -11.05 14.52 -16.56
N THR A 104 -9.81 14.91 -16.80
CA THR A 104 -8.79 15.25 -15.80
C THR A 104 -9.34 16.11 -14.65
N GLU A 105 -10.12 17.15 -14.94
CA GLU A 105 -10.64 18.01 -13.88
C GLU A 105 -11.79 17.38 -13.08
N GLN A 106 -12.64 16.58 -13.73
CA GLN A 106 -13.70 15.83 -13.05
C GLN A 106 -13.11 14.74 -12.15
N ASP A 107 -12.08 14.04 -12.63
CA ASP A 107 -11.38 13.02 -11.85
C ASP A 107 -10.63 13.64 -10.66
N ARG A 108 -10.01 14.81 -10.85
CA ARG A 108 -9.39 15.61 -9.78
C ARG A 108 -10.42 15.98 -8.71
N GLU A 109 -11.56 16.51 -9.11
CA GLU A 109 -12.62 16.91 -8.17
C GLU A 109 -13.18 15.70 -7.40
N LEU A 110 -13.44 14.59 -8.10
CA LEU A 110 -13.93 13.35 -7.51
C LEU A 110 -12.93 12.80 -6.48
N LEU A 111 -11.67 12.61 -6.87
CA LEU A 111 -10.64 12.06 -5.97
C LEU A 111 -10.39 12.97 -4.78
N SER A 112 -10.35 14.29 -5.00
CA SER A 112 -10.22 15.27 -3.91
C SER A 112 -11.37 15.16 -2.92
N THR A 113 -12.60 14.99 -3.41
CA THR A 113 -13.80 14.82 -2.58
C THR A 113 -13.76 13.52 -1.79
N VAL A 114 -13.41 12.41 -2.44
CA VAL A 114 -13.33 11.08 -1.82
C VAL A 114 -12.25 11.04 -0.74
N PHE A 115 -11.02 11.49 -1.05
CA PHE A 115 -9.92 11.51 -0.08
C PHE A 115 -10.23 12.43 1.11
N ARG A 116 -10.87 13.58 0.87
CA ARG A 116 -11.38 14.46 1.94
C ARG A 116 -12.38 13.76 2.84
N ALA A 117 -13.36 13.07 2.27
CA ALA A 117 -14.35 12.33 3.05
C ALA A 117 -13.68 11.22 3.89
N LEU A 118 -12.70 10.50 3.33
CA LEU A 118 -11.96 9.45 4.04
C LEU A 118 -11.14 10.01 5.20
N VAL A 119 -10.41 11.11 5.01
CA VAL A 119 -9.66 11.76 6.10
C VAL A 119 -10.60 12.27 7.18
N LYS A 120 -11.71 12.93 6.82
CA LYS A 120 -12.71 13.40 7.80
C LYS A 120 -13.30 12.25 8.59
N ARG A 121 -13.61 11.13 7.95
CA ARG A 121 -14.07 9.91 8.63
C ARG A 121 -13.00 9.34 9.57
N ALA A 122 -11.73 9.34 9.16
CA ALA A 122 -10.63 8.92 10.02
C ALA A 122 -10.46 9.83 11.24
N GLN A 123 -10.57 11.16 11.06
CA GLN A 123 -10.58 12.14 12.16
C GLN A 123 -11.74 11.86 13.14
N ILE A 124 -12.96 11.65 12.64
CA ILE A 124 -14.13 11.31 13.49
C ILE A 124 -13.92 9.99 14.24
N ARG A 125 -13.31 8.98 13.60
CA ARG A 125 -12.95 7.72 14.29
C ARG A 125 -11.91 7.95 15.40
N THR A 126 -10.92 8.81 15.18
CA THR A 126 -9.99 9.21 16.25
C THR A 126 -10.66 10.01 17.36
N HIS A 127 -11.79 10.68 17.09
CA HIS A 127 -12.61 11.34 18.11
C HIS A 127 -13.49 10.38 18.93
N THR A 128 -13.75 9.16 18.44
CA THR A 128 -14.66 8.19 19.09
C THR A 128 -13.92 7.05 19.81
N ALA A 129 -12.59 7.00 19.73
CA ALA A 129 -11.79 6.23 20.68
C ALA A 129 -11.97 6.83 22.09
N LYS A 130 -12.47 6.03 23.03
CA LYS A 130 -13.07 6.47 24.30
C LYS A 130 -12.23 7.51 25.08
N PRO A 131 -12.87 8.51 25.71
CA PRO A 131 -12.20 9.42 26.66
C PRO A 131 -11.57 8.61 27.80
N GLY A 132 -10.27 8.78 28.05
CA GLY A 132 -9.55 8.21 29.20
C GLY A 132 -8.36 7.29 28.90
N TYR A 133 -8.09 6.93 27.64
CA TYR A 133 -7.01 5.99 27.28
C TYR A 133 -5.81 6.62 26.56
N GLU A 134 -5.86 7.88 26.16
CA GLU A 134 -4.78 8.54 25.42
C GLU A 134 -4.55 9.97 25.93
N ASP A 135 -3.28 10.35 26.00
CA ASP A 135 -2.85 11.71 26.33
C ASP A 135 -3.35 12.73 25.30
N ILE A 136 -3.90 13.85 25.76
CA ILE A 136 -4.52 14.86 24.91
C ILE A 136 -3.52 15.51 23.93
N ASN A 137 -2.25 15.62 24.29
CA ASN A 137 -1.23 16.18 23.40
C ASN A 137 -0.92 15.19 22.27
N THR A 138 -0.77 13.91 22.60
CA THR A 138 -0.60 12.81 21.63
C THR A 138 -1.80 12.72 20.67
N TRP A 139 -3.01 13.03 21.16
CA TRP A 139 -4.19 13.14 20.34
C TRP A 139 -4.15 14.36 19.41
N LEU A 140 -3.87 15.56 19.94
CA LEU A 140 -3.76 16.81 19.19
C LEU A 140 -2.70 16.74 18.09
N GLU A 141 -1.51 16.21 18.40
CA GLU A 141 -0.42 16.03 17.44
C GLU A 141 -0.87 15.16 16.26
N ARG A 142 -1.53 14.04 16.52
CA ARG A 142 -2.05 13.18 15.46
C ARG A 142 -3.13 13.90 14.64
N TYR A 143 -4.04 14.63 15.27
CA TYR A 143 -5.08 15.37 14.57
C TYR A 143 -4.51 16.46 13.64
N TYR A 144 -3.55 17.24 14.14
CA TYR A 144 -2.91 18.30 13.35
C TYR A 144 -2.01 17.74 12.26
N ARG A 145 -1.26 16.66 12.53
CA ARG A 145 -0.49 15.96 11.49
C ARG A 145 -1.38 15.45 10.37
N LEU A 146 -2.50 14.81 10.71
CA LEU A 146 -3.49 14.37 9.71
C LEU A 146 -4.07 15.53 8.92
N SER A 147 -4.27 16.69 9.56
CA SER A 147 -4.77 17.89 8.90
C SER A 147 -3.72 18.50 7.96
N GLN A 148 -2.43 18.51 8.37
CA GLN A 148 -1.34 19.02 7.55
C GLN A 148 -1.14 18.15 6.31
N GLU A 149 -1.01 16.83 6.48
CA GLU A 149 -0.89 15.90 5.35
C GLU A 149 -2.11 15.97 4.42
N TYR A 150 -3.30 16.19 4.99
CA TYR A 150 -4.49 16.40 4.20
C TYR A 150 -4.46 17.68 3.35
N GLN A 151 -3.86 18.75 3.85
CA GLN A 151 -3.76 20.02 3.15
C GLN A 151 -2.61 20.06 2.15
N THR A 152 -1.51 19.32 2.38
CA THR A 152 -0.30 19.38 1.56
C THR A 152 -0.14 18.17 0.66
N PHE A 153 -0.10 16.98 1.25
CA PHE A 153 0.26 15.76 0.55
C PHE A 153 -0.86 15.23 -0.36
N LEU A 154 -2.11 15.24 0.12
CA LEU A 154 -3.23 14.71 -0.67
C LEU A 154 -3.49 15.47 -1.98
N PRO A 155 -3.47 16.82 -2.02
CA PRO A 155 -3.54 17.54 -3.28
C PRO A 155 -2.43 17.12 -4.25
N SER A 156 -1.18 17.07 -3.79
CA SER A 156 -0.05 16.63 -4.62
C SER A 156 -0.21 15.19 -5.11
N LEU A 157 -0.79 14.30 -4.30
CA LEU A 157 -1.07 12.92 -4.71
C LEU A 157 -2.16 12.86 -5.78
N VAL A 158 -3.25 13.61 -5.62
CA VAL A 158 -4.31 13.68 -6.64
C VAL A 158 -3.74 14.21 -7.96
N ASP A 159 -2.94 15.27 -7.90
CA ASP A 159 -2.27 15.84 -9.07
C ASP A 159 -1.37 14.80 -9.73
N ALA A 160 -0.54 14.12 -8.93
CA ALA A 160 0.34 13.06 -9.40
C ALA A 160 -0.42 11.87 -9.98
N ILE A 161 -1.63 11.54 -9.50
CA ILE A 161 -2.47 10.46 -10.04
C ILE A 161 -3.05 10.85 -11.40
N VAL A 162 -3.66 12.03 -11.47
CA VAL A 162 -4.57 12.44 -12.56
C VAL A 162 -3.83 13.17 -13.69
N SER A 163 -2.74 13.86 -13.38
CA SER A 163 -1.96 14.65 -14.34
C SER A 163 -0.45 14.46 -14.14
N PRO A 164 0.07 13.22 -14.18
CA PRO A 164 1.50 13.00 -13.99
C PRO A 164 2.30 13.59 -15.16
N GLU A 165 3.41 14.25 -14.84
CA GLU A 165 4.36 14.67 -15.88
C GLU A 165 5.01 13.45 -16.54
N LYS A 166 5.38 13.58 -17.82
CA LYS A 166 5.98 12.46 -18.57
C LYS A 166 7.22 11.88 -17.88
N GLN A 167 8.09 12.74 -17.35
CA GLN A 167 9.29 12.32 -16.61
C GLN A 167 8.96 11.56 -15.31
N ASP A 168 7.85 11.92 -14.66
CA ASP A 168 7.41 11.29 -13.42
C ASP A 168 6.80 9.92 -13.71
N LEU A 169 6.06 9.78 -14.82
CA LEU A 169 5.60 8.48 -15.31
C LEU A 169 6.76 7.54 -15.62
N GLU A 170 7.76 8.01 -16.37
CA GLU A 170 8.92 7.18 -16.73
C GLU A 170 9.69 6.70 -15.49
N LYS A 171 9.84 7.57 -14.47
CA LYS A 171 10.43 7.17 -13.19
C LYS A 171 9.55 6.18 -12.43
N ALA A 172 8.25 6.44 -12.37
CA ALA A 172 7.32 5.58 -11.66
C ALA A 172 7.17 4.20 -12.33
N GLU A 173 7.28 4.10 -13.65
CA GLU A 173 7.25 2.84 -14.39
C GLU A 173 8.50 1.98 -14.15
N LYS A 174 9.67 2.60 -13.91
CA LYS A 174 10.87 1.85 -13.46
C LYS A 174 10.65 1.19 -12.10
N PHE A 175 9.81 1.79 -11.26
CA PHE A 175 9.43 1.17 -9.99
C PHE A 175 8.30 0.15 -10.16
N LEU A 176 7.16 0.55 -10.73
CA LEU A 176 5.96 -0.25 -10.86
C LEU A 176 5.45 -0.17 -12.31
N SER A 177 5.71 -1.23 -13.07
CA SER A 177 5.32 -1.34 -14.48
C SER A 177 4.15 -2.31 -14.68
N PRO A 178 3.06 -1.91 -15.35
CA PRO A 178 1.99 -2.84 -15.73
C PRO A 178 2.43 -3.85 -16.80
N ALA A 179 3.63 -3.70 -17.37
CA ALA A 179 4.20 -4.64 -18.34
C ALA A 179 4.99 -5.78 -17.68
N ASP A 180 5.15 -5.76 -16.35
CA ASP A 180 5.78 -6.83 -15.57
C ASP A 180 4.77 -7.96 -15.29
N SER A 181 5.19 -9.21 -15.52
CA SER A 181 4.32 -10.38 -15.47
C SER A 181 3.74 -10.64 -14.07
N LEU A 182 4.50 -10.39 -13.00
CA LEU A 182 3.99 -10.55 -11.63
C LEU A 182 2.94 -9.49 -11.30
N ILE A 183 3.14 -8.26 -11.77
CA ILE A 183 2.18 -7.16 -11.60
C ILE A 183 0.90 -7.43 -12.41
N GLN A 184 1.01 -7.95 -13.63
CA GLN A 184 -0.15 -8.34 -14.44
C GLN A 184 -0.98 -9.43 -13.75
N LEU A 185 -0.34 -10.46 -13.22
CA LEU A 185 -1.02 -11.52 -12.47
C LEU A 185 -1.69 -10.97 -11.21
N ALA A 186 -0.97 -10.12 -10.46
CA ALA A 186 -1.46 -9.53 -9.22
C ALA A 186 -2.64 -8.57 -9.44
N SER A 187 -2.62 -7.78 -10.53
CA SER A 187 -3.67 -6.81 -10.86
C SER A 187 -4.85 -7.41 -11.62
N SER A 188 -4.71 -8.66 -12.11
CA SER A 188 -5.79 -9.35 -12.82
C SER A 188 -6.97 -9.70 -11.90
N THR A 189 -8.17 -9.77 -12.49
CA THR A 189 -9.38 -10.27 -11.79
C THR A 189 -9.44 -11.79 -11.76
N ASN A 190 -8.75 -12.47 -12.67
CA ASN A 190 -8.77 -13.93 -12.81
C ASN A 190 -7.97 -14.62 -11.69
N PRO A 191 -8.41 -15.81 -11.21
CA PRO A 191 -7.61 -16.61 -10.28
C PRO A 191 -6.20 -16.86 -10.82
N VAL A 192 -5.19 -16.74 -9.96
CA VAL A 192 -3.80 -16.98 -10.32
C VAL A 192 -3.57 -18.49 -10.40
N SER A 193 -3.19 -18.99 -11.58
CA SER A 193 -2.80 -20.39 -11.74
C SER A 193 -1.33 -20.60 -11.34
N GLN A 194 -1.02 -21.78 -10.81
CA GLN A 194 0.35 -22.13 -10.41
C GLN A 194 1.32 -22.14 -11.60
N ASP A 195 0.86 -22.55 -12.78
CA ASP A 195 1.67 -22.53 -14.00
C ASP A 195 2.02 -21.09 -14.43
N ALA A 196 1.05 -20.18 -14.37
CA ALA A 196 1.27 -18.78 -14.73
C ALA A 196 2.20 -18.09 -13.72
N LEU A 197 2.03 -18.37 -12.42
CA LEU A 197 2.93 -17.87 -11.38
C LEU A 197 4.36 -18.39 -11.57
N SER A 198 4.50 -19.69 -11.83
CA SER A 198 5.82 -20.32 -12.04
C SER A 198 6.53 -19.73 -13.25
N ALA A 199 5.81 -19.51 -14.35
CA ALA A 199 6.35 -18.84 -15.53
C ALA A 199 6.79 -17.40 -15.22
N ALA A 200 5.94 -16.62 -14.54
CA ALA A 200 6.25 -15.23 -14.18
C ALA A 200 7.45 -15.11 -13.22
N LEU A 201 7.65 -16.08 -12.33
CA LEU A 201 8.82 -16.11 -11.43
C LEU A 201 10.13 -16.39 -12.18
N GLN A 202 10.09 -17.08 -13.30
CA GLN A 202 11.27 -17.39 -14.14
C GLN A 202 11.68 -16.25 -15.07
N GLU A 203 10.75 -15.33 -15.38
CA GLU A 203 11.06 -14.15 -16.18
C GLU A 203 11.82 -13.12 -15.36
N GLU A 204 12.74 -12.38 -15.99
CA GLU A 204 13.44 -11.25 -15.36
C GLU A 204 12.46 -10.10 -15.09
N SER A 205 12.58 -9.44 -13.92
CA SER A 205 11.63 -8.38 -13.58
C SER A 205 11.93 -7.14 -14.41
N ARG A 206 10.86 -6.47 -14.84
CA ARG A 206 10.96 -5.24 -15.62
C ARG A 206 10.95 -4.00 -14.74
N CYS A 207 10.76 -4.15 -13.42
CA CYS A 207 10.65 -3.03 -12.49
C CYS A 207 10.99 -3.45 -11.05
N ILE A 208 11.32 -2.48 -10.21
CA ILE A 208 11.73 -2.73 -8.82
C ILE A 208 10.63 -3.47 -8.02
N PHE A 209 9.36 -3.12 -8.22
CA PHE A 209 8.24 -3.74 -7.51
C PHE A 209 8.04 -5.20 -7.90
N GLY A 210 8.28 -5.57 -9.17
CA GLY A 210 8.27 -6.97 -9.59
C GLY A 210 9.42 -7.76 -8.96
N GLU A 211 10.60 -7.15 -8.81
CA GLU A 211 11.73 -7.76 -8.08
C GLU A 211 11.40 -7.98 -6.60
N ILE A 212 10.82 -6.98 -5.95
CA ILE A 212 10.35 -7.09 -4.56
C ILE A 212 9.34 -8.24 -4.44
N LEU A 213 8.36 -8.33 -5.33
CA LEU A 213 7.37 -9.41 -5.33
C LEU A 213 8.03 -10.78 -5.51
N ARG A 214 8.98 -10.90 -6.45
CA ARG A 214 9.71 -12.16 -6.66
C ARG A 214 10.44 -12.57 -5.39
N GLN A 215 11.19 -11.67 -4.78
CA GLN A 215 11.94 -11.95 -3.56
C GLN A 215 11.01 -12.39 -2.42
N ILE A 216 9.89 -11.69 -2.20
CA ILE A 216 8.91 -12.09 -1.18
C ILE A 216 8.35 -13.48 -1.46
N LEU A 217 8.00 -13.79 -2.71
CA LEU A 217 7.44 -15.09 -3.06
C LEU A 217 8.44 -16.23 -2.90
N MET A 218 9.73 -15.98 -3.18
CA MET A 218 10.81 -16.94 -2.97
C MET A 218 11.12 -17.14 -1.48
N ASP A 219 11.00 -16.10 -0.66
CA ASP A 219 11.20 -16.21 0.80
C ASP A 219 10.04 -16.96 1.50
N LEU A 220 8.89 -17.10 0.83
CA LEU A 220 7.68 -17.74 1.35
C LEU A 220 7.50 -19.19 0.89
N SER A 221 8.23 -19.63 -0.14
CA SER A 221 8.23 -20.99 -0.68
C SER A 221 9.17 -21.91 0.09
#